data_AF-A0A7S2LYG0-F1
#
_entry.id   AF-A0A7S2LYG0-F1
#
_cell.length_a   1.000
_cell.length_b   1.000
_cell.length_c   1.000
_cell.angle_alpha   90.00
_cell.angle_beta   90.00
_cell.angle_gamma   90.00
#
_symmetry.space_group_name_H-M   'P 1'
#
loop_
_entity.id
_entity.type
_entity.pdbx_description
1 polymer ?
#
loop_
_entity_poly.entity_id
_entity_poly.type
_entity_poly.pdbx_seq_one_letter_code
_entity_poly.pdbx_strand_id
1 'polypeptide(L)'
;IDDDVERIAWKFTDDVGKRKRPCAHDLLTSLPPGYLKPLIYDAHARMRAAGAYLWGLNTSQNPFHMKAVGISHKNGLVNGYFNGFITRPRCPELLRTTADATEDSEFSVRHYAKDGVILRYRMYTGITRPYLNHGGLQLKFEAADGGTATAKAKRRKTEERLGAQRLHELFPQLVGRPRRRRDHKTMEVVFLRSKPRLRWRLRSKTAPSAAALAAARGAPAASGPDASSRTDAR
;
A
#
# COMPACT_ATOMS: atom_id res chain seq x y z
N ILE A 1 4.62 -9.18 -11.05
CA ILE A 1 5.09 -8.53 -9.81
C ILE A 1 6.18 -7.57 -10.28
N ASP A 2 6.18 -6.35 -9.78
CA ASP A 2 7.20 -5.33 -10.07
C ASP A 2 8.61 -5.90 -9.87
N ASP A 3 9.57 -5.55 -10.73
CA ASP A 3 10.93 -6.09 -10.72
C ASP A 3 11.68 -5.77 -9.43
N ASP A 4 11.25 -4.76 -8.68
CA ASP A 4 11.78 -4.43 -7.37
C ASP A 4 11.19 -5.27 -6.23
N VAL A 5 10.13 -6.06 -6.46
CA VAL A 5 9.45 -6.86 -5.42
C VAL A 5 9.82 -8.33 -5.53
N GLU A 6 10.67 -8.79 -4.61
CA GLU A 6 11.10 -10.20 -4.55
C GLU A 6 9.96 -11.10 -4.05
N ARG A 7 9.26 -10.66 -3.01
CA ARG A 7 8.13 -11.38 -2.39
C ARG A 7 7.29 -10.48 -1.51
N ILE A 8 6.08 -10.93 -1.19
CA ILE A 8 5.29 -10.35 -0.11
C ILE A 8 5.58 -11.12 1.18
N ALA A 9 5.86 -10.40 2.26
CA ALA A 9 6.03 -10.95 3.59
C ALA A 9 4.88 -10.52 4.51
N TRP A 10 4.62 -11.33 5.53
CA TRP A 10 3.58 -11.13 6.52
C TRP A 10 4.15 -11.24 7.94
N LYS A 11 3.81 -10.27 8.79
CA LYS A 11 4.03 -10.34 10.24
C LYS A 11 2.95 -11.18 10.90
N PHE A 12 3.30 -12.41 11.30
CA PHE A 12 2.33 -13.36 11.85
C PHE A 12 2.10 -13.21 13.36
N THR A 13 2.99 -12.53 14.09
CA THR A 13 2.85 -12.30 15.53
C THR A 13 3.42 -10.94 15.95
N ASP A 14 2.77 -10.29 16.93
CA ASP A 14 3.32 -9.13 17.66
C ASP A 14 4.08 -9.56 18.92
N ASP A 15 3.97 -10.84 19.31
CA ASP A 15 4.70 -11.43 20.42
C ASP A 15 6.15 -11.71 19.99
N VAL A 16 7.07 -11.05 20.69
CA VAL A 16 8.51 -11.16 20.46
C VAL A 16 9.18 -12.19 21.37
N GLY A 17 8.38 -12.89 22.20
CA GLY A 17 8.83 -13.84 23.20
C GLY A 17 9.73 -13.20 24.27
N LYS A 18 10.29 -14.04 25.14
CA LYS A 18 11.25 -13.61 26.18
C LYS A 18 12.68 -13.37 25.65
N ARG A 19 12.90 -13.40 24.33
CA ARG A 19 14.24 -13.23 23.75
C ARG A 19 14.67 -11.78 23.87
N LYS A 20 15.88 -11.54 24.41
CA LYS A 20 16.45 -10.20 24.59
C LYS A 20 16.61 -9.42 23.26
N ARG A 21 16.70 -10.10 22.11
CA ARG A 21 16.83 -9.50 20.76
C ARG A 21 16.20 -10.41 19.69
N PRO A 22 14.90 -10.26 19.38
CA PRO A 22 14.25 -11.01 18.30
C PRO A 22 14.75 -10.50 16.94
N CYS A 23 14.93 -11.42 15.99
CA CYS A 23 15.34 -11.09 14.63
C CYS A 23 14.13 -10.99 13.68
N ALA A 24 14.32 -10.44 12.49
CA ALA A 24 13.20 -10.27 11.55
C ALA A 24 12.56 -11.61 11.12
N HIS A 25 13.36 -12.69 11.05
CA HIS A 25 12.87 -14.04 10.73
C HIS A 25 11.94 -14.61 11.82
N ASP A 26 12.08 -14.16 13.07
CA ASP A 26 11.19 -14.59 14.16
C ASP A 26 9.78 -13.98 14.03
N LEU A 27 9.60 -12.95 13.20
CA LEU A 27 8.38 -12.16 13.13
C LEU A 27 7.77 -12.08 11.74
N LEU A 28 8.53 -12.36 10.67
CA LEU A 28 8.10 -12.29 9.28
C LEU A 28 8.20 -13.64 8.58
N THR A 29 7.14 -14.02 7.89
CA THR A 29 7.13 -15.17 6.97
C THR A 29 6.75 -14.72 5.56
N SER A 30 7.07 -15.52 4.55
CA SER A 30 6.58 -15.29 3.19
C SER A 30 5.08 -15.49 3.11
N LEU A 31 4.41 -14.70 2.28
CA LEU A 31 3.03 -14.98 1.91
C LEU A 31 2.98 -16.36 1.23
N PRO A 32 2.11 -17.28 1.67
CA PRO A 32 2.05 -18.61 1.06
C PRO A 32 1.70 -18.57 -0.43
N PRO A 33 2.15 -19.54 -1.24
CA PRO A 33 1.79 -19.63 -2.64
C PRO A 33 0.26 -19.57 -2.85
N GLY A 34 -0.19 -18.82 -3.85
CA GLY A 34 -1.61 -18.64 -4.17
C GLY A 34 -2.35 -17.59 -3.33
N TYR A 35 -1.78 -17.06 -2.25
CA TYR A 35 -2.47 -16.09 -1.37
C TYR A 35 -2.44 -14.63 -1.85
N LEU A 36 -1.69 -14.33 -2.91
CA LEU A 36 -1.67 -12.99 -3.50
C LEU A 36 -3.03 -12.59 -4.08
N LYS A 37 -3.69 -13.50 -4.82
CA LYS A 37 -5.01 -13.25 -5.43
C LYS A 37 -6.10 -13.02 -4.36
N PRO A 38 -6.22 -13.86 -3.31
CA PRO A 38 -7.08 -13.56 -2.15
C PRO A 38 -6.81 -12.20 -1.50
N LEU A 39 -5.55 -11.80 -1.32
CA LEU A 39 -5.20 -10.49 -0.76
C LEU A 39 -5.74 -9.34 -1.61
N ILE A 40 -5.63 -9.42 -2.94
CA ILE A 40 -6.14 -8.40 -3.87
C ILE A 40 -7.68 -8.33 -3.79
N TYR A 41 -8.38 -9.47 -3.76
CA TYR A 41 -9.84 -9.47 -3.64
C TYR A 41 -10.33 -8.95 -2.29
N ASP A 42 -9.66 -9.30 -1.20
CA ASP A 42 -9.96 -8.75 0.13
C ASP A 42 -9.78 -7.23 0.13
N ALA A 43 -8.69 -6.72 -0.48
CA ALA A 43 -8.48 -5.28 -0.63
C ALA A 43 -9.58 -4.60 -1.44
N HIS A 44 -10.00 -5.19 -2.56
CA HIS A 44 -11.09 -4.67 -3.38
C HIS A 44 -12.41 -4.63 -2.60
N ALA A 45 -12.79 -5.72 -1.93
CA ALA A 45 -14.01 -5.78 -1.13
C ALA A 45 -14.01 -4.72 -0.01
N ARG A 46 -12.89 -4.56 0.69
CA ARG A 46 -12.75 -3.55 1.75
C ARG A 46 -12.76 -2.12 1.21
N MET A 47 -12.16 -1.87 0.06
CA MET A 47 -12.22 -0.56 -0.59
C MET A 47 -13.67 -0.17 -0.88
N ARG A 48 -14.45 -1.08 -1.45
CA ARG A 48 -15.89 -0.88 -1.71
C ARG A 48 -16.69 -0.64 -0.43
N ALA A 49 -16.42 -1.40 0.63
CA ALA A 49 -17.09 -1.25 1.92
C ALA A 49 -16.75 0.09 2.61
N ALA A 50 -15.48 0.52 2.56
CA ALA A 50 -15.01 1.74 3.20
C ALA A 50 -15.26 3.01 2.37
N GLY A 51 -15.56 2.87 1.07
CA GLY A 51 -15.55 4.00 0.13
C GLY A 51 -14.14 4.50 -0.20
N ALA A 52 -13.12 3.65 -0.03
CA ALA A 52 -11.74 3.95 -0.41
C ALA A 52 -11.48 3.58 -1.87
N TYR A 53 -10.55 4.28 -2.52
CA TYR A 53 -10.14 4.01 -3.89
C TYR A 53 -8.66 3.69 -4.02
N LEU A 54 -7.93 3.64 -2.89
CA LEU A 54 -6.51 3.34 -2.83
C LEU A 54 -6.24 2.39 -1.66
N TRP A 55 -5.46 1.35 -1.93
CA TRP A 55 -4.91 0.47 -0.91
C TRP A 55 -3.44 0.15 -1.15
N GLY A 56 -2.73 -0.24 -0.09
CA GLY A 56 -1.41 -0.84 -0.22
C GLY A 56 -0.92 -1.52 1.05
N LEU A 57 0.34 -1.93 1.03
CA LEU A 57 0.98 -2.64 2.12
C LEU A 57 1.67 -1.67 3.11
N ASN A 58 2.28 -2.23 4.14
CA ASN A 58 3.13 -1.48 5.04
C ASN A 58 4.42 -1.07 4.29
N THR A 59 4.74 0.22 4.36
CA THR A 59 5.91 0.80 3.72
C THR A 59 7.22 0.39 4.41
N SER A 60 7.16 -0.05 5.67
CA SER A 60 8.33 -0.55 6.39
C SER A 60 8.43 -2.07 6.27
N GLN A 61 9.61 -2.54 5.87
CA GLN A 61 10.01 -3.95 5.94
C GLN A 61 10.48 -4.37 7.34
N ASN A 62 10.62 -3.41 8.27
CA ASN A 62 11.04 -3.70 9.64
C ASN A 62 9.84 -4.19 10.46
N PRO A 63 9.82 -5.44 10.96
CA PRO A 63 8.68 -5.99 11.68
C PRO A 63 8.33 -5.24 12.97
N PHE A 64 9.28 -4.53 13.58
CA PHE A 64 9.04 -3.68 14.75
C PHE A 64 8.15 -2.46 14.43
N HIS A 65 8.11 -2.04 13.16
CA HIS A 65 7.22 -0.98 12.67
C HIS A 65 5.92 -1.53 12.05
N MET A 66 5.77 -2.85 11.97
CA MET A 66 4.58 -3.54 11.49
C MET A 66 3.67 -3.96 12.65
N LYS A 67 2.42 -4.31 12.33
CA LYS A 67 1.47 -4.95 13.26
C LYS A 67 1.11 -6.32 12.76
N ALA A 68 0.84 -7.27 13.64
CA ALA A 68 0.41 -8.61 13.22
C ALA A 68 -0.96 -8.60 12.54
N VAL A 69 -1.81 -7.63 12.90
CA VAL A 69 -3.18 -7.51 12.40
C VAL A 69 -3.59 -6.06 12.13
N GLY A 70 -4.64 -5.93 11.32
CA GLY A 70 -5.38 -4.69 11.12
C GLY A 70 -4.99 -3.89 9.89
N ILE A 71 -5.92 -3.01 9.51
CA ILE A 71 -5.82 -2.12 8.35
C ILE A 71 -5.95 -0.68 8.85
N SER A 72 -5.00 0.16 8.47
CA SER A 72 -5.07 1.59 8.73
C SER A 72 -5.96 2.26 7.68
N HIS A 73 -6.89 3.08 8.16
CA HIS A 73 -7.77 3.93 7.35
C HIS A 73 -7.29 5.40 7.26
N LYS A 74 -6.17 5.70 7.92
CA LYS A 74 -5.71 7.08 8.16
C LYS A 74 -4.91 7.62 6.98
N ASN A 75 -4.81 8.94 6.90
CA ASN A 75 -3.85 9.63 6.05
C ASN A 75 -2.43 9.07 6.25
N GLY A 76 -1.66 8.95 5.17
CA GLY A 76 -0.32 8.37 5.20
C GLY A 76 0.10 7.78 3.87
N LEU A 77 1.41 7.54 3.74
CA LEU A 77 2.01 7.01 2.52
C LEU A 77 1.53 5.59 2.18
N VAL A 78 1.05 5.42 0.95
CA VAL A 78 0.95 4.17 0.20
C VAL A 78 2.07 4.23 -0.85
N ASN A 79 3.02 3.30 -0.80
CA ASN A 79 4.16 3.30 -1.72
C ASN A 79 3.83 2.62 -3.06
N GLY A 80 4.65 2.89 -4.07
CA GLY A 80 4.52 2.38 -5.43
C GLY A 80 4.73 0.87 -5.56
N TYR A 81 5.58 0.27 -4.72
CA TYR A 81 6.03 -1.12 -4.92
C TYR A 81 4.91 -2.16 -4.97
N PHE A 82 3.91 -2.04 -4.08
CA PHE A 82 2.76 -2.93 -4.12
C PHE A 82 1.51 -2.24 -3.55
N ASN A 83 0.69 -1.75 -4.46
CA ASN A 83 -0.57 -1.09 -4.18
C ASN A 83 -1.62 -1.50 -5.21
N GLY A 84 -2.86 -1.08 -4.97
CA GLY A 84 -3.87 -1.08 -6.01
C GLY A 84 -4.86 0.05 -5.80
N PHE A 85 -5.47 0.48 -6.89
CA PHE A 85 -6.42 1.58 -6.87
C PHE A 85 -7.48 1.39 -7.94
N ILE A 86 -8.62 2.03 -7.72
CA ILE A 86 -9.71 2.06 -8.70
C ILE A 86 -9.54 3.35 -9.51
N THR A 87 -9.30 3.21 -10.81
CA THR A 87 -9.10 4.33 -11.74
C THR A 87 -10.34 5.22 -11.81
N ARG A 88 -10.13 6.54 -11.73
CA ARG A 88 -11.19 7.55 -11.83
C ARG A 88 -10.79 8.61 -12.87
N PRO A 89 -10.95 8.33 -14.17
CA PRO A 89 -10.43 9.19 -15.24
C PRO A 89 -11.06 10.59 -15.26
N ARG A 90 -12.27 10.75 -14.70
CA ARG A 90 -12.99 12.03 -14.60
C ARG A 90 -12.69 12.80 -13.30
N CYS A 91 -11.54 12.57 -12.68
CA CYS A 91 -11.14 13.21 -11.42
C CYS A 91 -9.76 13.89 -11.58
N PRO A 92 -9.69 15.07 -12.22
CA PRO A 92 -8.43 15.78 -12.46
C PRO A 92 -7.68 16.15 -11.18
N GLU A 93 -8.37 16.28 -10.04
CA GLU A 93 -7.75 16.53 -8.75
C GLU A 93 -6.90 15.36 -8.22
N LEU A 94 -7.00 14.17 -8.82
CA LEU A 94 -6.15 13.02 -8.52
C LEU A 94 -4.88 12.97 -9.37
N LEU A 95 -4.76 13.83 -10.38
CA LEU A 95 -3.56 13.94 -11.20
C LEU A 95 -2.38 14.42 -10.35
N ARG A 96 -1.22 13.80 -10.57
CA ARG A 96 0.02 14.13 -9.88
C ARG A 96 0.72 15.25 -10.62
N THR A 97 1.07 16.32 -9.90
CA THR A 97 1.54 17.58 -10.46
C THR A 97 2.68 18.20 -9.64
N THR A 98 3.24 17.48 -8.65
CA THR A 98 4.29 18.04 -7.79
C THR A 98 5.69 17.71 -8.26
N ALA A 99 6.25 16.60 -7.81
CA ALA A 99 7.59 16.16 -8.15
C ALA A 99 7.65 14.63 -8.10
N ASP A 100 8.44 14.04 -9.01
CA ASP A 100 8.56 12.58 -9.13
C ASP A 100 9.09 11.96 -7.82
N ALA A 101 10.04 12.62 -7.14
CA ALA A 101 10.53 12.16 -5.84
C ALA A 101 9.46 12.08 -4.74
N THR A 102 8.30 12.74 -4.91
CA THR A 102 7.18 12.72 -3.97
C THR A 102 5.90 12.11 -4.56
N GLU A 103 5.98 11.47 -5.73
CA GLU A 103 4.84 10.95 -6.50
C GLU A 103 3.89 10.07 -5.65
N ASP A 104 4.44 9.09 -4.92
CA ASP A 104 3.66 8.21 -4.04
C ASP A 104 2.96 8.97 -2.91
N SER A 105 3.65 9.98 -2.35
CA SER A 105 3.09 10.81 -1.28
C SER A 105 1.95 11.68 -1.79
N GLU A 106 2.13 12.27 -2.97
CA GLU A 106 1.11 13.04 -3.66
C GLU A 106 -0.12 12.17 -3.96
N PHE A 107 0.10 10.99 -4.53
CA PHE A 107 -0.95 10.05 -4.87
C PHE A 107 -1.79 9.67 -3.64
N SER A 108 -1.10 9.38 -2.54
CA SER A 108 -1.71 9.02 -1.26
C SER A 108 -2.55 10.17 -0.67
N VAL A 109 -2.00 11.39 -0.62
CA VAL A 109 -2.71 12.53 -0.01
C VAL A 109 -3.91 12.95 -0.86
N ARG A 110 -3.81 12.93 -2.20
CA ARG A 110 -4.93 13.27 -3.10
C ARG A 110 -6.10 12.31 -2.92
N HIS A 111 -5.83 11.01 -2.88
CA HIS A 111 -6.85 10.00 -2.59
C HIS A 111 -7.48 10.21 -1.21
N TYR A 112 -6.66 10.43 -0.19
CA TYR A 112 -7.19 10.69 1.15
C TYR A 112 -7.97 12.01 1.25
N ALA A 113 -7.55 13.06 0.56
CA ALA A 113 -8.24 14.34 0.53
C ALA A 113 -9.63 14.22 -0.11
N LYS A 114 -9.73 13.44 -1.20
CA LYS A 114 -10.98 13.20 -1.92
C LYS A 114 -11.92 12.25 -1.17
N ASP A 115 -11.39 11.14 -0.66
CA ASP A 115 -12.18 10.01 -0.15
C ASP A 115 -12.32 10.01 1.38
N GLY A 116 -11.42 10.71 2.09
CA GLY A 116 -11.34 10.71 3.54
C GLY A 116 -10.81 9.41 4.14
N VAL A 117 -10.42 8.44 3.30
CA VAL A 117 -9.92 7.12 3.69
C VAL A 117 -9.02 6.53 2.60
N ILE A 118 -7.98 5.83 3.04
CA ILE A 118 -7.13 4.95 2.23
C ILE A 118 -6.83 3.70 3.05
N LEU A 119 -6.67 2.54 2.41
CA LEU A 119 -6.43 1.28 3.13
C LEU A 119 -4.95 0.95 3.16
N ARG A 120 -4.38 0.73 4.35
CA ARG A 120 -3.01 0.21 4.47
C ARG A 120 -2.99 -1.03 5.34
N TYR A 121 -2.71 -2.18 4.73
CA TYR A 121 -2.45 -3.40 5.48
C TYR A 121 -1.21 -3.20 6.33
N ARG A 122 -1.33 -3.44 7.64
CA ARG A 122 -0.24 -3.15 8.59
C ARG A 122 0.70 -4.34 8.78
N MET A 123 0.22 -5.52 8.42
CA MET A 123 0.86 -6.82 8.60
C MET A 123 1.59 -7.32 7.36
N TYR A 124 1.25 -6.83 6.17
CA TYR A 124 1.91 -7.21 4.94
C TYR A 124 2.93 -6.14 4.54
N THR A 125 4.04 -6.56 3.94
CA THR A 125 5.03 -5.66 3.34
C THR A 125 5.61 -6.32 2.08
N GLY A 126 5.95 -5.51 1.10
CA GLY A 126 6.76 -5.96 -0.03
C GLY A 126 8.22 -6.02 0.38
N ILE A 127 8.87 -7.16 0.20
CA ILE A 127 10.32 -7.27 0.30
C ILE A 127 10.88 -6.75 -1.02
N THR A 128 11.52 -5.59 -0.93
CA THR A 128 11.98 -4.84 -2.10
C THR A 128 13.42 -4.39 -1.97
N ARG A 129 14.08 -4.26 -3.12
CA ARG A 129 15.46 -3.75 -3.25
C ARG A 129 15.53 -2.51 -4.19
N PRO A 130 14.73 -1.47 -3.93
CA PRO A 130 14.48 -0.37 -4.86
C PRO A 130 15.69 0.56 -5.06
N TYR A 131 16.77 0.37 -4.31
CA TYR A 131 18.00 1.15 -4.45
C TYR A 131 19.15 0.34 -5.08
N LEU A 132 18.92 -0.95 -5.37
CA LEU A 132 19.90 -1.83 -5.99
C LEU A 132 19.64 -2.01 -7.48
N ASN A 133 18.38 -1.95 -7.91
CA ASN A 133 17.99 -2.06 -9.31
C ASN A 133 18.12 -0.72 -10.03
N HIS A 134 18.51 -0.77 -11.31
CA HIS A 134 18.73 0.39 -12.17
C HIS A 134 17.48 0.68 -13.00
N GLY A 135 17.05 1.95 -13.10
CA GLY A 135 15.84 2.33 -13.82
C GLY A 135 15.09 3.49 -13.16
N GLY A 136 13.88 3.79 -13.64
CA GLY A 136 12.90 4.66 -12.96
C GLY A 136 13.45 6.00 -12.46
N LEU A 137 13.11 6.36 -11.23
CA LEU A 137 13.52 7.61 -10.57
C LEU A 137 15.04 7.72 -10.40
N GLN A 138 15.76 6.59 -10.38
CA GLN A 138 17.20 6.51 -10.20
C GLN A 138 17.90 7.11 -11.41
N LEU A 139 17.41 6.81 -12.63
CA LEU A 139 17.89 7.38 -13.90
C LEU A 139 17.81 8.90 -13.93
N LYS A 140 16.69 9.47 -13.46
CA LYS A 140 16.47 10.93 -13.45
C LYS A 140 17.55 11.70 -12.70
N PHE A 141 18.12 11.09 -11.65
CA PHE A 141 19.12 11.74 -10.83
C PHE A 141 20.55 11.35 -11.20
N GLU A 142 20.74 10.55 -12.25
CA GLU A 142 22.06 10.31 -12.79
C GLU A 142 22.56 11.58 -13.48
N ALA A 143 23.83 11.92 -13.23
CA ALA A 143 24.48 12.97 -14.00
C ALA A 143 25.00 12.34 -15.29
N ALA A 144 25.05 13.11 -16.38
CA ALA A 144 25.57 12.66 -17.68
C ALA A 144 27.00 12.11 -17.60
N ASP A 145 27.74 12.53 -16.58
CA ASP A 145 29.14 12.27 -16.26
C ASP A 145 29.32 11.28 -15.09
N GLY A 146 28.27 10.56 -14.67
CA GLY A 146 28.41 9.46 -13.70
C GLY A 146 28.73 9.91 -12.27
N GLY A 147 28.27 11.10 -11.86
CA GLY A 147 28.55 11.67 -10.54
C GLY A 147 28.27 10.75 -9.33
N THR A 148 28.91 11.05 -8.20
CA THR A 148 28.92 10.18 -7.00
C THR A 148 27.52 9.85 -6.46
N ALA A 149 27.38 8.67 -5.83
CA ALA A 149 26.13 8.25 -5.18
C ALA A 149 25.61 9.29 -4.17
N THR A 150 26.51 9.98 -3.45
CA THR A 150 26.17 11.07 -2.53
C THR A 150 25.55 12.27 -3.25
N ALA A 151 26.07 12.65 -4.42
CA ALA A 151 25.51 13.73 -5.22
C ALA A 151 24.13 13.36 -5.78
N LYS A 152 23.95 12.12 -6.28
CA LYS A 152 22.65 11.58 -6.71
C LYS A 152 21.63 11.65 -5.58
N ALA A 153 21.98 11.16 -4.40
CA ALA A 153 21.12 11.20 -3.20
C ALA A 153 20.76 12.62 -2.78
N LYS A 154 21.71 13.56 -2.85
CA LYS A 154 21.48 14.98 -2.53
C LYS A 154 20.49 15.63 -3.50
N ARG A 155 20.62 15.40 -4.82
CA ARG A 155 19.67 15.90 -5.83
C ARG A 155 18.25 15.37 -5.59
N ARG A 156 18.12 14.06 -5.38
CA ARG A 156 16.84 13.44 -5.03
C ARG A 156 16.24 14.06 -3.78
N LYS A 157 17.06 14.29 -2.74
CA LYS A 157 16.59 14.87 -1.48
C LYS A 157 16.14 16.32 -1.61
N THR A 158 16.78 17.10 -2.48
CA THR A 158 16.36 18.46 -2.80
C THR A 158 15.00 18.46 -3.51
N GLU A 159 14.83 17.63 -4.55
CA GLU A 159 13.53 17.52 -5.24
C GLU A 159 12.43 17.04 -4.28
N GLU A 160 12.74 16.04 -3.45
CA GLU A 160 11.79 15.53 -2.45
C GLU A 160 11.34 16.63 -1.48
N ARG A 161 12.25 17.51 -1.05
CA ARG A 161 11.93 18.65 -0.18
C ARG A 161 11.02 19.67 -0.87
N LEU A 162 11.30 19.99 -2.14
CA LEU A 162 10.47 20.90 -2.93
C LEU A 162 9.07 20.32 -3.15
N GLY A 163 8.98 19.03 -3.50
CA GLY A 163 7.72 18.31 -3.60
C GLY A 163 6.95 18.28 -2.28
N ALA A 164 7.64 18.01 -1.17
CA ALA A 164 7.03 18.02 0.16
C ALA A 164 6.49 19.40 0.55
N GLN A 165 7.23 20.47 0.22
CA GLN A 165 6.80 21.84 0.43
C GLN A 165 5.54 22.15 -0.38
N ARG A 166 5.51 21.74 -1.67
CA ARG A 166 4.34 21.92 -2.52
C ARG A 166 3.12 21.14 -2.02
N LEU A 167 3.32 19.92 -1.52
CA LEU A 167 2.24 19.13 -0.91
C LEU A 167 1.69 19.78 0.36
N HIS A 168 2.55 20.40 1.18
CA HIS A 168 2.11 21.17 2.35
C HIS A 168 1.25 22.36 1.94
N GLU A 169 1.61 23.07 0.87
CA GLU A 169 0.82 24.20 0.34
C GLU A 169 -0.54 23.76 -0.22
N LEU A 170 -0.58 22.63 -0.94
CA LEU A 170 -1.82 22.11 -1.53
C LEU A 170 -2.75 21.48 -0.49
N PHE A 171 -2.20 20.86 0.56
CA PHE A 171 -2.96 20.11 1.56
C PHE A 171 -2.49 20.42 3.00
N PRO A 172 -2.50 21.68 3.46
CA PRO A 172 -1.92 22.07 4.75
C PRO A 172 -2.53 21.38 5.97
N GLN A 173 -3.78 20.93 5.84
CA GLN A 173 -4.53 20.18 6.85
C GLN A 173 -4.22 18.66 6.87
N LEU A 174 -3.54 18.14 5.84
CA LEU A 174 -3.18 16.72 5.70
C LEU A 174 -1.66 16.50 5.67
N VAL A 175 -0.88 17.49 5.26
CA VAL A 175 0.58 17.43 5.15
C VAL A 175 1.14 18.60 5.92
N GLY A 176 2.02 18.32 6.87
CA GLY A 176 2.73 19.33 7.66
C GLY A 176 3.96 19.86 6.91
N ARG A 177 4.59 20.88 7.48
CA ARG A 177 5.84 21.43 6.94
C ARG A 177 6.89 20.32 6.76
N PRO A 178 7.68 20.35 5.66
CA PRO A 178 8.73 19.37 5.42
C PRO A 178 9.71 19.31 6.58
N ARG A 179 10.13 18.10 6.96
CA ARG A 179 11.09 17.90 8.05
C ARG A 179 12.33 17.19 7.55
N ARG A 180 13.48 17.84 7.74
CA ARG A 180 14.79 17.24 7.43
C ARG A 180 14.98 15.91 8.14
N ARG A 181 15.44 14.90 7.40
CA ARG A 181 15.77 13.57 7.91
C ARG A 181 17.28 13.36 7.92
N ARG A 182 17.75 12.50 8.83
CA ARG A 182 19.17 12.16 8.94
C ARG A 182 19.63 11.30 7.77
N ASP A 183 18.76 10.41 7.32
CA ASP A 183 19.03 9.51 6.21
C ASP A 183 18.35 9.97 4.90
N HIS A 184 18.89 9.49 3.78
CA HIS A 184 18.39 9.77 2.43
C HIS A 184 17.22 8.86 2.02
N LYS A 185 16.87 7.85 2.82
CA LYS A 185 15.84 6.85 2.51
C LYS A 185 14.45 7.24 3.04
N THR A 186 14.41 8.03 4.11
CA THR A 186 13.21 8.48 4.80
C THR A 186 12.73 9.78 4.19
N MET A 187 11.49 9.81 3.75
CA MET A 187 10.90 11.02 3.16
C MET A 187 10.75 12.18 4.17
N GLU A 188 10.86 13.41 3.66
CA GLU A 188 10.65 14.68 4.36
C GLU A 188 9.18 15.10 4.36
N VAL A 189 8.30 14.38 3.65
CA VAL A 189 6.85 14.54 3.72
C VAL A 189 6.33 14.12 5.11
N VAL A 190 5.55 14.99 5.75
CA VAL A 190 4.98 14.74 7.08
C VAL A 190 3.47 14.63 6.96
N PHE A 191 2.93 13.40 6.97
CA PHE A 191 1.48 13.21 7.00
C PHE A 191 0.91 13.54 8.38
N LEU A 192 -0.05 14.46 8.41
CA LEU A 192 -0.78 14.82 9.62
C LEU A 192 -1.84 13.77 9.94
N ARG A 193 -2.03 13.53 11.24
CA ARG A 193 -3.14 12.73 11.74
C ARG A 193 -4.42 13.54 11.57
N SER A 194 -5.19 13.25 10.52
CA SER A 194 -6.57 13.72 10.46
C SER A 194 -7.50 12.70 11.12
N LYS A 195 -8.57 13.19 11.75
CA LYS A 195 -9.70 12.32 12.10
C LYS A 195 -10.36 11.89 10.78
N PRO A 196 -10.64 10.58 10.56
CA PRO A 196 -11.39 10.15 9.39
C PRO A 196 -12.70 10.93 9.32
N ARG A 197 -13.07 11.48 8.15
CA ARG A 197 -14.37 12.14 7.97
C ARG A 197 -15.46 11.11 8.30
N LEU A 198 -16.41 11.49 9.16
CA LEU A 198 -17.41 10.60 9.79
C LEU A 198 -18.26 9.75 8.83
N ARG A 199 -18.18 9.98 7.51
CA ARG A 199 -18.91 9.25 6.46
C ARG A 199 -18.73 7.73 6.52
N TRP A 200 -17.63 7.23 7.08
CA TRP A 200 -17.38 5.78 7.19
C TRP A 200 -18.25 5.06 8.24
N ARG A 201 -18.64 5.73 9.34
CA ARG A 201 -19.37 5.07 10.44
C ARG A 201 -20.79 4.63 10.03
N LEU A 202 -21.37 5.24 8.99
CA LEU A 202 -22.71 4.89 8.52
C LEU A 202 -22.74 3.68 7.58
N ARG A 203 -21.63 3.30 6.93
CA ARG A 203 -21.60 2.16 5.98
C ARG A 203 -21.14 0.83 6.57
N SER A 204 -20.47 0.83 7.72
CA SER A 204 -19.84 -0.38 8.28
C SER A 204 -20.77 -1.34 9.03
N LYS A 205 -22.09 -1.09 9.07
CA LYS A 205 -23.06 -1.98 9.74
C LYS A 205 -23.40 -3.24 8.94
N THR A 206 -22.89 -3.40 7.72
CA THR A 206 -23.21 -4.53 6.82
C THR A 206 -21.98 -5.28 6.29
N ALA A 207 -20.85 -5.24 6.99
CA ALA A 207 -19.74 -6.14 6.67
C ALA A 207 -20.03 -7.55 7.23
N PRO A 208 -19.96 -8.63 6.42
CA PRO A 208 -20.13 -9.98 6.94
C PRO A 208 -19.06 -10.27 7.99
N SER A 209 -19.45 -10.87 9.10
CA SER A 209 -18.52 -11.28 10.15
C SER A 209 -17.55 -12.36 9.62
N ALA A 210 -16.42 -12.56 10.31
CA ALA A 210 -15.48 -13.63 9.99
C ALA A 210 -16.14 -15.03 9.94
N ALA A 211 -17.26 -15.23 10.64
CA ALA A 211 -18.05 -16.45 10.59
C ALA A 211 -18.76 -16.65 9.23
N ALA A 212 -19.22 -15.57 8.58
CA ALA A 212 -19.85 -15.65 7.26
C ALA A 212 -18.86 -16.02 6.14
N LEU A 213 -17.60 -15.60 6.27
CA LEU A 213 -16.50 -16.00 5.37
C LEU A 213 -16.06 -17.45 5.60
N ALA A 214 -16.22 -18.00 6.80
CA ALA A 214 -15.97 -19.40 7.10
C ALA A 214 -17.09 -20.31 6.54
N ALA A 215 -18.36 -19.89 6.61
CA ALA A 215 -19.49 -20.63 6.06
C ALA A 215 -19.42 -20.80 4.53
N ALA A 216 -18.95 -19.78 3.80
CA ALA A 216 -18.76 -19.84 2.35
C ALA A 216 -17.66 -20.82 1.90
N ARG A 217 -16.80 -21.30 2.82
CA ARG A 217 -15.75 -22.29 2.56
C ARG A 217 -16.21 -23.75 2.73
N GLY A 218 -17.43 -23.97 3.21
CA GLY A 218 -17.96 -25.30 3.51
C GLY A 218 -19.01 -25.84 2.53
N ALA A 219 -19.38 -25.09 1.49
CA ALA A 219 -20.37 -25.58 0.52
C ALA A 219 -19.70 -26.53 -0.49
N PRO A 220 -20.12 -27.81 -0.60
CA PRO A 220 -19.62 -28.71 -1.63
C PRO A 220 -20.10 -28.22 -3.00
N ALA A 221 -19.24 -28.37 -4.01
CA ALA A 221 -19.55 -28.03 -5.39
C ALA A 221 -20.77 -28.84 -5.85
N ALA A 222 -21.82 -28.16 -6.31
CA ALA A 222 -22.94 -28.81 -6.97
C ALA A 222 -22.42 -29.51 -8.23
N SER A 223 -22.58 -30.84 -8.26
CA SER A 223 -22.38 -31.66 -9.45
C SER A 223 -23.33 -31.19 -10.56
N GLY A 224 -22.75 -30.81 -11.70
CA GLY A 224 -23.52 -30.49 -12.90
C GLY A 224 -24.24 -31.74 -13.44
N PRO A 225 -25.39 -31.59 -14.10
CA PRO A 225 -26.14 -32.73 -14.61
C PRO A 225 -25.44 -33.37 -15.81
N ASP A 226 -25.53 -34.69 -15.76
CA ASP A 226 -25.04 -35.70 -16.68
C ASP A 226 -25.48 -35.45 -18.14
N ALA A 227 -24.55 -35.63 -19.07
CA ALA A 227 -24.84 -35.59 -20.50
C ALA A 227 -25.01 -37.04 -20.99
N SER A 228 -26.25 -37.50 -21.14
CA SER A 228 -26.53 -38.74 -21.87
C SER A 228 -27.87 -38.70 -22.63
N SER A 229 -27.78 -39.13 -23.89
CA SER A 229 -28.82 -39.61 -24.81
C SER A 229 -30.01 -38.70 -25.16
N ARG A 230 -29.93 -38.09 -26.35
CA ARG A 230 -31.11 -37.92 -27.23
C ARG A 230 -30.95 -38.85 -28.44
N THR A 231 -31.80 -39.86 -28.48
CA THR A 231 -32.13 -40.65 -29.67
C THR A 231 -33.13 -39.86 -30.50
N ASP A 232 -32.76 -39.50 -31.73
CA ASP A 232 -33.70 -39.06 -32.75
C ASP A 232 -34.27 -40.27 -33.48
N ALA A 233 -35.60 -40.41 -33.43
CA ALA A 233 -36.38 -41.28 -34.31
C ALA A 233 -37.72 -40.61 -34.59
N ARG A 234 -37.78 -39.82 -35.67
CA ARG A 234 -38.77 -39.84 -36.76
C ARG A 234 -38.66 -38.60 -37.63
#